data_AF-A0A1D2WS98-F1
#
_entry.id   AF-A0A1D2WS98-F1
#
_cell.length_a   1.000
_cell.length_b   1.000
_cell.length_c   1.000
_cell.angle_alpha   90.00
_cell.angle_beta   90.00
_cell.angle_gamma   90.00
#
_symmetry.space_group_name_H-M   'P 1'
#
loop_
_entity.id
_entity.type
_entity.pdbx_description
1 polymer ?
#
loop_
_entity_poly.entity_id
_entity_poly.type
_entity_poly.pdbx_seq_one_letter_code
_entity_poly.pdbx_strand_id
1 'polypeptide(L)'
;MNEKIEEVTALIQKQCLWQFFSRSWDREENIEGIMTMTGKILNGDKINLVTPADKAFYSDAKFLAAEIQKKMPWLFELDKSGVLELIEGVKERLLYIAVKKSRNCELNLSNY
;
A
#
# COMPACT_ATOMS: atom_id res chain seq x y z
N MET A 1 -7.36 12.55 -10.02
CA MET A 1 -6.53 11.53 -9.35
C MET A 1 -6.50 11.70 -7.83
N ASN A 2 -6.23 12.90 -7.29
CA ASN A 2 -6.12 13.12 -5.84
C ASN A 2 -7.28 12.57 -4.99
N GLU A 3 -8.54 12.75 -5.40
CA GLU A 3 -9.68 12.20 -4.65
C GLU A 3 -9.65 10.66 -4.57
N LYS A 4 -9.31 10.00 -5.69
CA LYS A 4 -9.14 8.55 -5.77
C LYS A 4 -8.01 8.07 -4.84
N ILE A 5 -6.90 8.81 -4.79
CA ILE A 5 -5.78 8.54 -3.87
C ILE A 5 -6.22 8.65 -2.41
N GLU A 6 -6.92 9.72 -2.02
CA GLU A 6 -7.39 9.88 -0.64
C GLU A 6 -8.44 8.82 -0.27
N GLU A 7 -9.29 8.39 -1.21
CA GLU A 7 -10.28 7.34 -0.97
C GLU A 7 -9.62 5.98 -0.65
N VAL A 8 -8.63 5.58 -1.46
CA VAL A 8 -7.84 4.36 -1.21
C VAL A 8 -7.00 4.50 0.07
N THR A 9 -6.40 5.66 0.30
CA THR A 9 -5.65 5.94 1.53
C THR A 9 -6.56 5.78 2.76
N ALA A 10 -7.77 6.32 2.72
CA ALA A 10 -8.75 6.21 3.81
C ALA A 10 -9.20 4.77 4.04
N LEU A 11 -9.33 3.96 2.99
CA LEU A 11 -9.58 2.52 3.10
C LEU A 11 -8.47 1.83 3.88
N ILE A 12 -7.21 2.06 3.47
CA ILE A 12 -6.01 1.48 4.11
C ILE A 12 -5.93 1.90 5.57
N GLN A 13 -6.09 3.20 5.87
CA GLN A 13 -6.07 3.68 7.25
C GLN A 13 -7.15 3.06 8.14
N LYS A 14 -8.29 2.63 7.58
CA LYS A 14 -9.39 2.01 8.32
C LYS A 14 -9.24 0.50 8.50
N GLN A 15 -8.57 -0.20 7.58
CA GLN A 15 -8.59 -1.67 7.52
C GLN A 15 -7.23 -2.34 7.63
N CYS A 16 -6.15 -1.62 7.34
CA CYS A 16 -4.79 -2.18 7.31
C CYS A 16 -4.01 -1.80 8.57
N LEU A 17 -3.07 -2.67 8.97
CA LEU A 17 -2.19 -2.43 10.12
C LEU A 17 -0.70 -2.40 9.73
N TRP A 18 -0.34 -2.90 8.55
CA TRP A 18 1.05 -3.02 8.09
C TRP A 18 1.76 -1.66 7.94
N GLN A 19 1.01 -0.58 7.70
CA GLN A 19 1.53 0.80 7.66
C GLN A 19 1.83 1.38 9.05
N PHE A 20 1.50 0.67 10.13
CA PHE A 20 1.69 1.10 11.51
C PHE A 20 2.74 0.27 12.26
N PHE A 21 3.60 -0.45 11.55
CA PHE A 21 4.71 -1.19 12.15
C PHE A 21 5.63 -0.32 13.02
N SER A 22 6.42 -0.97 13.86
CA SER A 22 7.06 -0.35 15.03
C SER A 22 8.17 0.64 14.67
N ARG A 23 8.83 0.47 13.51
CA ARG A 23 9.93 1.32 13.05
C ARG A 23 9.68 1.91 11.67
N SER A 24 10.36 3.01 11.35
CA SER A 24 10.21 3.69 10.06
C SER A 24 10.58 2.79 8.89
N TRP A 25 11.70 2.06 8.99
CA TRP A 25 12.14 1.13 7.95
C TRP A 25 11.16 -0.03 7.72
N ASP A 26 10.52 -0.55 8.78
CA ASP A 26 9.48 -1.58 8.62
C ASP A 26 8.24 -1.02 7.91
N ARG A 27 7.84 0.22 8.23
CA ARG A 27 6.72 0.88 7.56
C ARG A 27 7.03 1.12 6.09
N GLU A 28 8.23 1.61 5.78
CA GLU A 28 8.70 1.84 4.42
C GLU A 28 8.72 0.54 3.61
N GLU A 29 9.28 -0.53 4.17
CA GLU A 29 9.32 -1.86 3.56
C GLU A 29 7.90 -2.39 3.27
N ASN A 30 7.02 -2.37 4.26
CA ASN A 30 5.65 -2.84 4.11
C ASN A 30 4.86 -2.00 3.09
N ILE A 31 4.97 -0.67 3.17
CA ILE A 31 4.27 0.24 2.26
C ILE A 31 4.73 0.00 0.82
N GLU A 32 6.04 -0.08 0.56
CA GLU A 32 6.55 -0.37 -0.79
C GLU A 32 6.09 -1.76 -1.25
N GLY A 33 6.41 -2.81 -0.48
CA GLY A 33 6.16 -4.20 -0.88
C GLY A 33 4.68 -4.49 -1.15
N ILE A 34 3.79 -4.05 -0.26
CA ILE A 34 2.35 -4.31 -0.37
C ILE A 34 1.74 -3.46 -1.49
N MET A 35 2.12 -2.18 -1.63
CA MET A 35 1.58 -1.33 -2.70
C MET A 35 2.05 -1.78 -4.08
N THR A 36 3.32 -2.18 -4.25
CA THR A 36 3.81 -2.77 -5.50
C THR A 36 3.03 -4.03 -5.87
N MET A 37 2.83 -4.94 -4.91
CA MET A 37 2.05 -6.17 -5.14
C MET A 37 0.59 -5.85 -5.47
N THR A 38 -0.01 -4.88 -4.80
CA THR A 38 -1.38 -4.43 -5.07
C THR A 38 -1.52 -3.91 -6.50
N GLY A 39 -0.60 -3.05 -6.95
CA GLY A 39 -0.59 -2.55 -8.33
C GLY A 39 -0.49 -3.67 -9.37
N LYS A 40 0.40 -4.65 -9.15
CA LYS A 40 0.51 -5.85 -10.01
C LYS A 40 -0.79 -6.64 -10.08
N ILE A 41 -1.45 -6.86 -8.94
CA ILE A 41 -2.73 -7.59 -8.88
C ILE A 41 -3.81 -6.83 -9.67
N LEU A 42 -3.93 -5.52 -9.45
CA LEU A 42 -4.93 -4.70 -10.12
C LEU A 42 -4.74 -4.61 -11.63
N ASN A 43 -3.47 -4.62 -12.10
CA ASN A 43 -3.13 -4.66 -13.52
C ASN A 43 -3.18 -6.06 -14.14
N GLY A 44 -3.44 -7.11 -13.35
CA GLY A 44 -3.44 -8.50 -13.81
C GLY A 44 -2.06 -9.00 -14.23
N ASP A 45 -0.99 -8.43 -13.68
CA ASP A 45 0.38 -8.81 -14.00
C ASP A 45 0.78 -10.13 -13.31
N LYS A 46 1.77 -10.83 -13.86
CA LYS A 46 2.29 -12.06 -13.26
C LYS A 46 3.03 -11.75 -11.96
N ILE A 47 2.68 -12.47 -10.90
CA ILE A 47 3.30 -12.33 -9.58
C ILE A 47 4.28 -13.48 -9.38
N ASN A 48 5.53 -13.14 -9.08
CA ASN A 48 6.57 -14.11 -8.74
C ASN A 48 6.80 -14.04 -7.22
N LEU A 49 6.53 -15.14 -6.51
CA LEU A 49 6.66 -15.25 -5.05
C LEU A 49 7.89 -16.10 -4.71
N VAL A 50 9.06 -15.46 -4.70
CA VAL A 50 10.35 -16.15 -4.54
C VAL A 50 10.70 -16.28 -3.08
N THR A 51 10.55 -15.20 -2.31
CA THR A 51 10.94 -15.12 -0.91
C THR A 51 9.73 -15.26 0.05
N PRO A 52 9.96 -15.57 1.33
CA PRO A 52 8.92 -15.48 2.36
C PRO A 52 8.32 -14.07 2.47
N ALA A 53 9.13 -13.02 2.32
CA ALA A 53 8.68 -11.63 2.34
C ALA A 53 7.71 -11.36 1.17
N ASP A 54 8.03 -11.83 -0.05
CA ASP A 54 7.13 -11.70 -1.21
C ASP A 54 5.75 -12.31 -0.93
N LYS A 55 5.73 -13.48 -0.26
CA LYS A 55 4.49 -14.17 0.11
C LYS A 55 3.71 -13.39 1.16
N ALA A 56 4.39 -12.79 2.14
CA ALA A 56 3.77 -11.93 3.15
C ALA A 56 3.14 -10.69 2.49
N PHE A 57 3.89 -9.94 1.69
CA PHE A 57 3.37 -8.78 0.98
C PHE A 57 2.20 -9.13 0.06
N TYR A 58 2.29 -10.25 -0.66
CA TYR A 58 1.22 -10.73 -1.52
C TYR A 58 -0.07 -11.03 -0.73
N SER A 59 0.04 -11.55 0.49
CA SER A 59 -1.14 -11.89 1.30
C SER A 59 -1.96 -10.64 1.67
N ASP A 60 -1.31 -9.59 2.16
CA ASP A 60 -1.95 -8.30 2.46
C ASP A 60 -2.43 -7.59 1.18
N ALA A 61 -1.60 -7.60 0.13
CA ALA A 61 -1.94 -6.97 -1.15
C ALA A 61 -3.16 -7.60 -1.82
N LYS A 62 -3.33 -8.93 -1.72
CA LYS A 62 -4.48 -9.64 -2.25
C LYS A 62 -5.77 -9.21 -1.55
N PHE A 63 -5.74 -9.05 -0.23
CA PHE A 63 -6.87 -8.55 0.52
C PHE A 63 -7.20 -7.10 0.12
N LEU A 64 -6.20 -6.22 0.09
CA LEU A 64 -6.37 -4.82 -0.28
C LEU A 64 -6.93 -4.66 -1.70
N ALA A 65 -6.35 -5.36 -2.68
CA ALA A 65 -6.79 -5.32 -4.07
C ALA A 65 -8.27 -5.74 -4.21
N ALA A 66 -8.69 -6.80 -3.50
CA ALA A 66 -10.07 -7.25 -3.51
C ALA A 66 -11.03 -6.21 -2.89
N GLU A 67 -10.64 -5.56 -1.79
CA GLU A 67 -11.47 -4.52 -1.16
C GLU A 67 -11.54 -3.25 -2.02
N ILE A 68 -10.46 -2.85 -2.69
CA ILE A 68 -10.45 -1.74 -3.66
C ILE A 68 -11.41 -2.07 -4.82
N GLN A 69 -11.25 -3.22 -5.48
CA GLN A 69 -12.12 -3.64 -6.59
C GLN A 69 -13.60 -3.70 -6.19
N LYS A 70 -13.89 -4.12 -4.96
CA LYS A 70 -15.26 -4.22 -4.43
C LYS A 70 -15.87 -2.86 -4.12
N LYS A 71 -15.10 -1.92 -3.54
CA LYS A 71 -15.62 -0.65 -3.02
C LYS A 71 -15.51 0.51 -4.01
N MET A 72 -14.62 0.41 -4.99
CA MET A 72 -14.29 1.49 -5.91
C MET A 72 -14.49 1.04 -7.37
N PRO A 73 -15.73 0.99 -7.87
CA PRO A 73 -16.02 0.56 -9.24
C PRO A 73 -15.31 1.41 -10.31
N TRP A 74 -15.00 2.68 -10.01
CA TRP A 74 -14.24 3.56 -10.90
C TRP A 74 -12.84 3.03 -11.24
N LEU A 75 -12.34 2.05 -10.49
CA LEU A 75 -11.05 1.41 -10.78
C LEU A 75 -11.05 0.75 -12.16
N PHE A 76 -12.18 0.18 -12.59
CA PHE A 76 -12.31 -0.48 -13.90
C PHE A 76 -12.27 0.49 -15.09
N GLU A 77 -12.38 1.79 -14.83
CA GLU A 77 -12.24 2.84 -15.84
C GLU A 77 -10.77 3.24 -16.07
N LEU A 78 -9.87 2.83 -15.16
CA LEU A 78 -8.44 3.12 -15.28
C LEU A 78 -7.76 2.10 -16.20
N ASP A 79 -6.86 2.60 -17.03
CA ASP A 79 -5.90 1.76 -17.74
C ASP A 79 -4.74 1.38 -16.82
N LYS A 80 -3.81 0.56 -17.33
CA LYS A 80 -2.65 0.11 -16.54
C LYS A 80 -1.81 1.27 -16.01
N SER A 81 -1.67 2.35 -16.78
CA SER A 81 -0.91 3.54 -16.38
C SER A 81 -1.62 4.28 -15.25
N GLY A 82 -2.94 4.45 -15.33
CA GLY A 82 -3.74 5.11 -14.30
C GLY A 82 -3.74 4.33 -12.98
N VAL A 83 -3.74 3.00 -13.02
CA VAL A 83 -3.58 2.17 -11.81
C VAL A 83 -2.20 2.39 -11.18
N LEU A 84 -1.13 2.46 -11.98
CA LEU A 84 0.22 2.72 -11.45
C LEU A 84 0.32 4.12 -10.84
N GLU A 85 -0.26 5.14 -11.49
CA GLU A 85 -0.32 6.51 -10.96
C GLU A 85 -1.08 6.57 -9.63
N LEU A 86 -2.22 5.88 -9.54
CA LEU A 86 -2.99 5.77 -8.30
C LEU A 86 -2.15 5.13 -7.18
N ILE A 87 -1.54 3.99 -7.46
CA ILE A 87 -0.78 3.20 -6.47
C ILE A 87 0.43 3.98 -5.96
N GLU A 88 1.15 4.67 -6.86
CA GLU A 88 2.28 5.51 -6.46
C GLU A 88 1.81 6.69 -5.60
N GLY A 89 0.73 7.37 -5.98
CA GLY A 89 0.18 8.47 -5.20
C GLY A 89 -0.30 8.04 -3.80
N VAL A 90 -0.92 6.87 -3.69
CA VAL A 90 -1.31 6.28 -2.39
C VAL A 90 -0.07 5.95 -1.56
N LYS A 91 0.97 5.38 -2.18
CA LYS A 91 2.22 5.06 -1.51
C LYS A 91 2.89 6.31 -0.93
N GLU A 92 3.06 7.35 -1.73
CA GLU A 92 3.61 8.64 -1.30
C GLU A 92 2.79 9.23 -0.15
N ARG A 93 1.46 9.13 -0.24
CA ARG A 93 0.56 9.62 0.78
C ARG A 93 0.71 8.86 2.10
N LEU A 94 0.82 7.53 2.06
CA LEU A 94 1.06 6.69 3.23
C LEU A 94 2.41 6.99 3.88
N LEU A 95 3.48 7.11 3.09
CA LEU A 95 4.81 7.49 3.59
C LEU A 95 4.77 8.87 4.25
N TYR A 96 4.05 9.81 3.65
CA TYR A 96 3.91 11.15 4.20
C TYR A 96 3.25 11.14 5.58
N ILE A 97 2.15 10.41 5.76
CA ILE A 97 1.36 10.42 7.00
C ILE A 97 1.91 9.47 8.07
N ALA A 98 2.36 8.28 7.69
CA ALA A 98 2.77 7.22 8.61
C ALA A 98 4.25 7.29 9.00
N VAL A 99 5.08 7.97 8.19
CA VAL A 99 6.52 8.13 8.44
C VAL A 99 6.87 9.61 8.59
N LYS A 100 6.83 10.38 7.50
CA LYS A 100 7.39 11.75 7.47
C LYS A 100 6.74 12.72 8.45
N LYS A 101 5.41 12.69 8.62
CA LYS A 101 4.65 13.57 9.52
C LYS A 101 4.18 12.87 10.79
N SER A 102 4.54 11.61 10.97
CA SER A 102 4.25 10.90 12.21
C SER A 102 5.01 11.56 13.36
N ARG A 103 4.31 11.77 14.48
CA ARG A 103 4.92 12.28 15.71
C ARG A 103 5.40 11.17 16.64
N ASN A 104 5.33 9.91 16.19
CA ASN A 104 5.84 8.79 16.98
C ASN A 104 7.38 8.83 17.01
N CYS A 105 7.93 9.23 18.14
CA CYS A 105 9.37 9.30 18.36
C CYS A 105 10.05 7.92 18.37
N GLU A 106 9.31 6.83 18.57
CA GLU A 106 9.85 5.48 18.63
C GLU A 106 10.24 4.92 17.25
N LEU A 107 9.79 5.55 16.16
CA LEU A 107 10.01 5.04 14.80
C LEU A 107 11.48 4.92 14.41
N ASN A 108 12.35 5.73 15.01
CA ASN A 108 13.76 5.79 14.66
C ASN A 108 14.66 5.24 15.78
N LEU A 109 14.09 4.55 16.77
CA LEU A 109 14.87 3.87 17.80
C LEU A 109 15.53 2.62 17.21
N SER A 110 16.86 2.53 17.30
CA SER A 110 17.63 1.43 16.71
C SER A 110 17.30 0.05 17.30
N ASN A 111 16.88 0.02 18.57
CA ASN A 111 16.51 -1.21 19.26
C ASN A 111 15.03 -1.48 19.02
N TYR A 112 14.65 -2.75 18.84
CA TYR A 112 13.26 -3.18 18.80
C TYR A 112 12.64 -3.24 20.19
#